data_AF-A0A931D2B4-F1
#
_entry.id   AF-A0A931D2B4-F1
#
_cell.length_a   1.000
_cell.length_b   1.000
_cell.length_c   1.000
_cell.angle_alpha   90.00
_cell.angle_beta   90.00
_cell.angle_gamma   90.00
#
_symmetry.space_group_name_H-M   'P 1'
#
loop_
_entity.id
_entity.type
_entity.pdbx_description
1 polymer ?
#
loop_
_entity_poly.entity_id
_entity_poly.type
_entity_poly.pdbx_seq_one_letter_code
_entity_poly.pdbx_strand_id
1 'polypeptide(L)'
;MRDLEVEQPDLAEKIINVIESGNMMADEGAHEKALAAYNQAWNLLPDPKIEWTMISSWLAGCFYESFFQLEDFKSALHWASIELDIRESDIDVGPWMNLGKVYYELNDHDAAFNYFKKAFDFGKARVFKEEPKKYYEFFKLKNI
;
A
#
# COMPACT_ATOMS: atom_id res chain seq x y z
N MET A 1 -12.01 9.28 13.00
CA MET A 1 -10.74 8.52 12.96
C MET A 1 -10.03 8.66 14.27
N ARG A 2 -9.35 7.62 14.75
CA ARG A 2 -8.59 7.67 15.99
C ARG A 2 -7.12 7.95 15.70
N ASP A 3 -6.49 8.71 16.59
CA ASP A 3 -5.10 9.09 16.46
C ASP A 3 -4.32 8.48 17.63
N LEU A 4 -3.50 7.48 17.32
CA LEU A 4 -2.75 6.75 18.34
C LEU A 4 -1.65 7.62 18.96
N GLU A 5 -1.07 8.55 18.21
CA GLU A 5 -0.03 9.46 18.71
C GLU A 5 -0.59 10.42 19.76
N VAL A 6 -1.87 10.79 19.65
CA VAL A 6 -2.57 11.62 20.63
C VAL A 6 -3.10 10.78 21.80
N GLU A 7 -3.71 9.63 21.52
CA GLU A 7 -4.40 8.83 22.54
C GLU A 7 -3.43 7.97 23.38
N GLN A 8 -2.36 7.45 22.78
CA GLN A 8 -1.40 6.53 23.42
C GLN A 8 0.03 6.78 22.87
N PRO A 9 0.65 7.93 23.18
CA PRO A 9 1.91 8.37 22.57
C PRO A 9 3.06 7.38 22.71
N ASP A 10 3.26 6.81 23.91
CA ASP A 10 4.35 5.85 24.14
C ASP A 10 4.18 4.56 23.31
N LEU A 11 2.94 4.12 23.12
CA LEU A 11 2.63 2.97 22.27
C LEU A 11 2.83 3.32 20.80
N ALA A 12 2.39 4.51 20.39
CA ALA A 12 2.55 5.00 19.03
C ALA A 12 4.04 5.09 18.66
N GLU A 13 4.86 5.72 19.51
CA GLU A 13 6.32 5.83 19.33
C GLU A 13 6.96 4.44 19.18
N LYS A 14 6.59 3.49 20.05
CA LYS A 14 7.09 2.11 19.95
C LYS A 14 6.73 1.46 18.61
N ILE A 15 5.50 1.64 18.15
CA ILE A 15 5.03 1.07 16.88
C ILE A 15 5.76 1.73 15.70
N ILE A 16 5.86 3.07 15.70
CA ILE A 16 6.54 3.84 14.67
C ILE A 16 8.00 3.39 14.54
N ASN A 17 8.73 3.26 15.65
CA ASN A 17 10.11 2.78 15.64
C ASN A 17 10.25 1.37 15.02
N VAL A 18 9.28 0.48 15.25
CA VAL A 18 9.27 -0.85 14.63
C VAL A 18 9.00 -0.75 13.12
N ILE A 19 8.08 0.12 12.69
CA ILE A 19 7.80 0.37 11.27
C ILE A 19 9.03 0.94 10.57
N GLU A 20 9.66 1.97 11.14
CA GLU A 20 10.86 2.58 10.58
C GLU A 20 12.01 1.58 10.46
N SER A 21 12.22 0.73 11.47
CA SER A 21 13.19 -0.36 11.37
C SER A 21 12.85 -1.34 10.25
N GLY A 22 11.57 -1.66 10.04
CA GLY A 22 11.11 -2.45 8.91
C GLY A 22 11.38 -1.78 7.56
N ASN A 23 11.15 -0.47 7.46
CA ASN A 23 11.41 0.32 6.25
C ASN A 23 12.89 0.33 5.90
N MET A 24 13.78 0.49 6.88
CA MET A 24 15.22 0.37 6.65
C MET A 24 15.60 -1.00 6.08
N MET A 25 14.99 -2.08 6.58
CA MET A 25 15.22 -3.42 6.02
C MET A 25 14.67 -3.56 4.60
N ALA A 26 13.50 -2.98 4.30
CA ALA A 26 12.93 -2.99 2.96
C ALA A 26 13.79 -2.20 1.97
N ASP A 27 14.34 -1.05 2.37
CA ASP A 27 15.26 -0.24 1.56
C ASP A 27 16.57 -1.00 1.21
N GLU A 28 17.00 -1.90 2.10
CA GLU A 28 18.12 -2.82 1.87
C GLU A 28 17.73 -4.06 1.04
N GLY A 29 16.47 -4.18 0.62
CA GLY A 29 15.92 -5.32 -0.12
C GLY A 29 15.61 -6.54 0.75
N ALA A 30 15.73 -6.44 2.07
CA ALA A 30 15.45 -7.51 3.02
C ALA A 30 13.96 -7.60 3.36
N HIS A 31 13.12 -7.78 2.34
CA HIS A 31 11.66 -7.71 2.46
C HIS A 31 11.05 -8.73 3.43
N GLU A 32 11.57 -9.96 3.55
CA GLU A 32 11.01 -10.90 4.53
C GLU A 32 11.25 -10.45 5.98
N LYS A 33 12.38 -9.78 6.25
CA LYS A 33 12.66 -9.22 7.58
C LYS A 33 11.79 -7.99 7.84
N ALA A 34 11.61 -7.14 6.83
CA ALA A 34 10.70 -6.00 6.90
C ALA A 34 9.27 -6.46 7.25
N LEU A 35 8.76 -7.49 6.57
CA LEU A 35 7.47 -8.11 6.85
C LEU A 35 7.35 -8.63 8.28
N ALA A 36 8.43 -9.18 8.87
CA ALA A 36 8.42 -9.60 10.26
C ALA A 36 8.26 -8.41 11.21
N ALA A 37 8.95 -7.29 10.95
CA ALA A 37 8.82 -6.05 11.72
C ALA A 37 7.41 -5.44 11.57
N TYR A 38 6.88 -5.37 10.35
CA TYR A 38 5.52 -4.86 10.13
C TYR A 38 4.45 -5.72 10.81
N ASN A 39 4.61 -7.05 10.82
CA ASN A 39 3.73 -7.94 11.58
C ASN A 39 3.79 -7.69 13.08
N GLN A 40 5.00 -7.43 13.63
CA GLN A 40 5.14 -7.04 15.02
C GLN A 40 4.39 -5.73 15.31
N ALA A 41 4.58 -4.71 14.47
CA ALA A 41 3.90 -3.42 14.59
C ALA A 41 2.36 -3.56 14.49
N TRP A 42 1.87 -4.32 13.51
CA TRP A 42 0.44 -4.60 13.32
C TRP A 42 -0.19 -5.30 14.53
N ASN A 43 0.52 -6.25 15.14
CA ASN A 43 0.06 -6.96 16.33
C ASN A 43 0.04 -6.09 17.60
N LEU A 44 0.83 -5.02 17.64
CA LEU A 44 0.80 -4.05 18.75
C LEU A 44 -0.38 -3.08 18.67
N LEU A 45 -0.99 -2.90 17.49
CA LEU A 45 -2.15 -2.02 17.34
C LEU A 45 -3.34 -2.52 18.18
N PRO A 46 -3.97 -1.66 19.00
CA PRO A 46 -5.21 -2.00 19.69
C PRO A 46 -6.33 -2.32 18.70
N ASP A 47 -7.20 -3.26 19.05
CA ASP A 47 -8.37 -3.55 18.22
C ASP A 47 -9.49 -2.50 18.41
N PRO A 48 -10.25 -2.19 17.35
CA PRO A 48 -10.07 -2.66 15.97
C PRO A 48 -8.97 -1.88 15.24
N LYS A 49 -8.02 -2.59 14.63
CA LYS A 49 -6.77 -2.00 14.11
C LYS A 49 -7.00 -0.87 13.11
N ILE A 50 -7.94 -1.06 12.19
CA ILE A 50 -8.25 -0.13 11.10
C ILE A 50 -8.77 1.25 11.56
N GLU A 51 -9.20 1.40 12.81
CA GLU A 51 -9.57 2.71 13.37
C GLU A 51 -8.38 3.64 13.58
N TRP A 52 -7.16 3.08 13.70
CA TRP A 52 -5.88 3.79 13.82
C TRP A 52 -5.31 4.07 12.44
N THR A 53 -6.08 4.80 11.65
CA THR A 53 -5.94 4.84 10.19
C THR A 53 -4.60 5.38 9.73
N MET A 54 -4.00 6.36 10.40
CA MET A 54 -2.68 6.88 10.02
C MET A 54 -1.62 5.76 10.03
N ILE A 55 -1.51 5.05 11.15
CA ILE A 55 -0.55 3.95 11.32
C ILE A 55 -0.96 2.74 10.49
N SER A 56 -2.25 2.42 10.43
CA SER A 56 -2.75 1.25 9.70
C SER A 56 -2.61 1.41 8.19
N SER A 57 -2.85 2.61 7.65
CA SER A 57 -2.63 2.94 6.24
C SER A 57 -1.15 2.85 5.91
N TRP A 58 -0.27 3.39 6.77
CA TRP A 58 1.17 3.30 6.56
C TRP A 58 1.65 1.84 6.54
N LEU A 59 1.24 1.05 7.53
CA LEU A 59 1.56 -0.38 7.58
C LEU A 59 1.02 -1.13 6.37
N ALA A 60 -0.22 -0.86 5.94
CA ALA A 60 -0.80 -1.50 4.76
C ALA A 60 0.02 -1.23 3.50
N GLY A 61 0.47 0.02 3.29
CA GLY A 61 1.39 0.37 2.20
C GLY A 61 2.75 -0.35 2.30
N CYS A 62 3.34 -0.41 3.50
CA CYS A 62 4.60 -1.11 3.75
C CYS A 62 4.51 -2.62 3.46
N PHE A 63 3.42 -3.26 3.91
CA PHE A 63 3.14 -4.67 3.62
C PHE A 63 2.95 -4.89 2.12
N TYR A 64 2.11 -4.06 1.49
CA TYR A 64 1.87 -4.12 0.06
C TYR A 64 3.18 -4.08 -0.72
N GLU A 65 4.02 -3.08 -0.48
CA GLU A 65 5.27 -2.90 -1.23
C GLU A 65 6.20 -4.09 -1.03
N SER A 66 6.37 -4.56 0.21
CA SER A 66 7.25 -5.70 0.49
C SER A 66 6.76 -7.00 -0.15
N PHE A 67 5.45 -7.28 -0.12
CA PHE A 67 4.90 -8.44 -0.83
C PHE A 67 4.99 -8.30 -2.35
N PHE A 68 4.83 -7.07 -2.86
CA PHE A 68 4.97 -6.79 -4.30
C PHE A 68 6.40 -7.07 -4.79
N GLN A 69 7.42 -6.64 -4.03
CA GLN A 69 8.83 -6.89 -4.35
C GLN A 69 9.21 -8.37 -4.25
N LEU A 70 8.55 -9.12 -3.37
CA LEU A 70 8.71 -10.57 -3.27
C LEU A 70 7.90 -11.36 -4.32
N GLU A 71 7.21 -10.67 -5.22
CA GLU A 71 6.30 -11.24 -6.22
C GLU A 71 5.15 -12.09 -5.62
N ASP A 72 4.85 -11.94 -4.32
CA ASP A 72 3.66 -12.50 -3.70
C ASP A 72 2.47 -11.58 -3.94
N PHE A 73 2.02 -11.55 -5.18
CA PHE A 73 0.95 -10.67 -5.62
C PHE A 73 -0.40 -10.95 -4.95
N LYS A 74 -0.61 -12.15 -4.39
CA LYS A 74 -1.85 -12.45 -3.65
C LYS A 74 -1.87 -11.73 -2.30
N SER A 75 -0.75 -11.77 -1.57
CA SER A 75 -0.62 -11.03 -0.32
C SER A 75 -0.57 -9.53 -0.58
N ALA A 76 0.10 -9.09 -1.64
CA ALA A 76 0.08 -7.68 -2.06
C ALA A 76 -1.35 -7.19 -2.37
N LEU A 77 -2.17 -8.01 -3.05
CA LEU A 77 -3.57 -7.67 -3.34
C LEU A 77 -4.39 -7.46 -2.07
N HIS A 78 -4.20 -8.34 -1.09
CA HIS A 78 -4.87 -8.24 0.20
C HIS A 78 -4.57 -6.89 0.89
N TRP A 79 -3.29 -6.53 0.98
CA TRP A 79 -2.87 -5.30 1.66
C TRP A 79 -3.20 -4.03 0.87
N ALA A 80 -3.11 -4.04 -0.46
CA ALA A 80 -3.58 -2.93 -1.29
C ALA A 80 -5.10 -2.71 -1.17
N SER A 81 -5.88 -3.78 -0.94
CA SER A 81 -7.31 -3.66 -0.68
C SER A 81 -7.59 -3.04 0.68
N ILE A 82 -6.85 -3.44 1.71
CA ILE A 82 -6.91 -2.82 3.05
C ILE A 82 -6.55 -1.34 2.97
N GLU A 83 -5.49 -0.99 2.25
CA GLU A 83 -5.07 0.39 2.04
C GLU A 83 -6.20 1.23 1.40
N LEU A 84 -6.88 0.67 0.39
CA LEU A 84 -8.03 1.33 -0.24
C LEU A 84 -9.23 1.49 0.71
N ASP A 85 -9.51 0.50 1.56
CA ASP A 85 -10.62 0.53 2.52
C ASP A 85 -10.38 1.54 3.65
N ILE A 86 -9.10 1.74 4.04
CA ILE A 86 -8.68 2.67 5.08
C ILE A 86 -8.63 4.12 4.56
N ARG A 87 -8.35 4.30 3.27
CA ARG A 87 -8.18 5.60 2.62
C ARG A 87 -9.36 6.55 2.88
N GLU A 88 -9.06 7.76 3.34
CA GLU A 88 -10.07 8.78 3.66
C GLU A 88 -10.57 9.59 2.46
N SER A 89 -9.75 9.71 1.41
CA SER A 89 -10.00 10.64 0.31
C SER A 89 -9.62 10.06 -1.03
N ASP A 90 -10.49 10.26 -2.03
CA ASP A 90 -10.23 9.92 -3.43
C ASP A 90 -9.13 10.75 -4.08
N ILE A 91 -8.68 11.83 -3.43
CA ILE A 91 -7.49 12.60 -3.86
C ILE A 91 -6.23 11.74 -3.71
N ASP A 92 -6.21 10.83 -2.73
CA ASP A 92 -5.15 9.84 -2.63
C ASP A 92 -5.38 8.72 -3.67
N VAL A 93 -4.60 8.80 -4.73
CA VAL A 93 -4.65 7.87 -5.86
C VAL A 93 -3.70 6.69 -5.69
N GLY A 94 -2.83 6.70 -4.68
CA GLY A 94 -1.85 5.65 -4.40
C GLY A 94 -2.49 4.27 -4.29
N PRO A 95 -3.53 4.09 -3.46
CA PRO A 95 -4.17 2.79 -3.27
C PRO A 95 -4.80 2.22 -4.56
N TRP A 96 -5.35 3.08 -5.42
CA TRP A 96 -5.82 2.65 -6.74
C TRP A 96 -4.68 2.26 -7.67
N MET A 97 -3.56 2.98 -7.64
CA MET A 97 -2.38 2.61 -8.41
C MET A 97 -1.84 1.24 -7.97
N ASN A 98 -1.73 1.01 -6.66
CA ASN A 98 -1.27 -0.25 -6.08
C ASN A 98 -2.15 -1.44 -6.50
N LEU A 99 -3.48 -1.29 -6.42
CA LEU A 99 -4.39 -2.31 -6.92
C LEU A 99 -4.24 -2.55 -8.43
N GLY A 100 -4.11 -1.49 -9.22
CA GLY A 100 -3.89 -1.62 -10.67
C GLY A 100 -2.63 -2.43 -11.00
N LYS A 101 -1.52 -2.15 -10.31
CA LYS A 101 -0.24 -2.87 -10.46
C LYS A 101 -0.41 -4.35 -10.13
N VAL A 102 -1.02 -4.67 -8.99
CA VAL A 102 -1.19 -6.07 -8.56
C VAL A 102 -2.09 -6.86 -9.49
N TYR A 103 -3.23 -6.31 -9.89
CA TYR A 103 -4.11 -6.99 -10.84
C TYR A 103 -3.42 -7.20 -12.19
N TYR A 104 -2.57 -6.26 -12.61
CA TYR A 104 -1.78 -6.42 -13.83
C TYR A 104 -0.81 -7.62 -13.72
N GLU A 105 -0.05 -7.72 -12.62
CA GLU A 105 0.88 -8.84 -12.40
C GLU A 105 0.15 -10.18 -12.22
N LEU A 106 -1.06 -10.17 -11.67
CA LEU A 106 -1.94 -11.34 -11.59
C LEU A 106 -2.61 -11.72 -12.92
N ASN A 107 -2.36 -10.97 -14.00
CA ASN A 107 -2.98 -11.11 -15.32
C ASN A 107 -4.50 -10.87 -15.37
N ASP A 108 -5.08 -10.25 -14.32
CA ASP A 108 -6.44 -9.73 -14.36
C ASP A 108 -6.43 -8.33 -14.97
N HIS A 109 -6.27 -8.28 -16.28
CA HIS A 109 -6.11 -7.05 -17.02
C HIS A 109 -7.35 -6.15 -16.98
N ASP A 110 -8.55 -6.72 -16.84
CA ASP A 110 -9.77 -5.92 -16.77
C ASP A 110 -9.88 -5.18 -15.43
N ALA A 111 -9.57 -5.87 -14.32
CA ALA A 111 -9.47 -5.22 -13.01
C ALA A 111 -8.34 -4.18 -12.98
N ALA A 112 -7.17 -4.53 -13.52
CA ALA A 112 -6.02 -3.62 -13.61
C ALA A 112 -6.38 -2.31 -14.33
N PHE A 113 -7.01 -2.41 -15.49
CA PHE A 113 -7.44 -1.26 -16.27
C PHE A 113 -8.41 -0.36 -15.48
N ASN A 114 -9.39 -0.96 -14.82
CA ASN A 114 -10.38 -0.22 -14.05
C ASN A 114 -9.75 0.60 -12.91
N TYR A 115 -8.78 0.02 -12.19
CA TYR A 115 -8.08 0.73 -11.11
C TYR A 115 -7.10 1.78 -11.64
N PHE A 116 -6.35 1.49 -12.70
CA PHE A 116 -5.53 2.48 -13.38
C PHE A 116 -6.35 3.67 -13.88
N LYS A 117 -7.55 3.42 -14.41
CA LYS A 117 -8.48 4.47 -14.84
C LYS A 117 -8.91 5.36 -13.67
N LYS A 118 -9.27 4.78 -12.52
CA LYS A 118 -9.63 5.55 -11.32
C LYS A 118 -8.47 6.43 -10.87
N ALA A 119 -7.25 5.87 -10.77
CA ALA A 119 -6.06 6.65 -10.43
C ALA A 119 -5.81 7.79 -11.44
N PHE A 120 -5.95 7.51 -12.73
CA PHE A 120 -5.79 8.51 -13.79
C PHE A 120 -6.88 9.60 -13.75
N ASP A 121 -8.12 9.28 -13.44
CA ASP A 121 -9.21 10.27 -13.44
C ASP A 121 -8.94 11.41 -12.44
N PHE A 122 -8.30 11.10 -11.30
CA PHE A 122 -7.91 12.08 -10.28
C PHE A 122 -6.48 12.63 -10.49
N GLY A 123 -5.48 11.77 -10.64
CA GLY A 123 -4.06 12.17 -10.70
C GLY A 123 -3.53 12.45 -12.12
N LYS A 124 -4.32 12.17 -13.15
CA LYS A 124 -3.95 12.26 -14.58
C LYS A 124 -2.69 11.45 -14.87
N ALA A 125 -1.94 11.78 -15.93
CA ALA A 125 -0.74 11.04 -16.33
C ALA A 125 0.38 11.05 -15.27
N ARG A 126 0.32 11.90 -14.23
CA ARG A 126 1.35 11.98 -13.19
C ARG A 126 1.46 10.70 -12.36
N VAL A 127 0.35 9.96 -12.20
CA VAL A 127 0.32 8.71 -11.43
C VAL A 127 1.24 7.63 -11.99
N PHE A 128 1.59 7.70 -13.28
CA PHE A 128 2.47 6.74 -13.93
C PHE A 128 3.93 7.18 -14.02
N LYS A 129 4.29 8.38 -13.55
CA LYS A 129 5.60 8.99 -13.83
C LYS A 129 6.76 8.19 -13.22
N GLU A 130 6.56 7.66 -12.02
CA GLU A 130 7.57 6.92 -11.24
C GLU A 130 7.38 5.41 -11.36
N GLU A 131 6.37 4.99 -12.10
CA GLU A 131 6.03 3.59 -12.29
C GLU A 131 6.75 2.97 -13.50
N PRO A 132 6.99 1.65 -13.48
CA PRO A 132 7.45 0.92 -14.65
C PRO A 132 6.59 1.22 -15.90
N LYS A 133 7.26 1.49 -17.03
CA LYS A 133 6.61 1.89 -18.29
C LYS A 133 5.53 0.91 -18.75
N LYS A 134 5.66 -0.38 -18.42
CA LYS A 134 4.70 -1.44 -18.76
C LYS A 134 3.27 -1.09 -18.35
N TYR A 135 3.05 -0.50 -17.18
CA TYR A 135 1.70 -0.17 -16.69
C TYR A 135 1.06 0.95 -17.50
N TYR A 136 1.83 2.00 -17.82
CA TYR A 136 1.32 3.11 -18.60
C TYR A 136 1.07 2.74 -20.06
N GLU A 137 1.96 1.92 -20.65
CA GLU A 137 1.78 1.40 -22.00
C GLU A 137 0.53 0.53 -22.10
N PHE A 138 0.34 -0.38 -21.14
CA PHE A 138 -0.88 -1.17 -21.01
C PHE A 138 -2.13 -0.29 -20.90
N PHE A 139 -2.13 0.69 -20.00
CA PHE A 139 -3.28 1.57 -19.79
C PHE A 139 -3.63 2.34 -21.07
N LYS A 140 -2.64 2.92 -21.75
CA LYS A 140 -2.88 3.63 -23.01
C LYS A 140 -3.48 2.73 -24.09
N LEU A 141 -2.95 1.52 -24.28
CA LEU A 141 -3.44 0.60 -25.31
C LEU A 141 -4.92 0.24 -25.14
N LYS A 142 -5.38 0.14 -23.89
CA LYS A 142 -6.77 -0.17 -23.54
C LYS A 142 -7.70 1.06 -23.51
N ASN A 143 -7.14 2.27 -23.44
CA ASN A 143 -7.89 3.53 -23.33
C ASN A 143 -7.98 4.31 -24.66
N ILE A 144 -7.71 3.66 -25.80
CA ILE A 144 -7.86 4.21 -27.16
C ILE A 144 -9.21 3.81 -27.74
#